data_AF-A0A940W6X0-F1
#
_entry.id   AF-A0A940W6X0-F1
#
_cell.length_a   1.000
_cell.length_b   1.000
_cell.length_c   1.000
_cell.angle_alpha   90.00
_cell.angle_beta   90.00
_cell.angle_gamma   90.00
#
_symmetry.space_group_name_H-M   'P 1'
#
loop_
_entity.id
_entity.type
_entity.pdbx_description
1 polymer ?
#
loop_
_entity_poly.entity_id
_entity_poly.type
_entity_poly.pdbx_seq_one_letter_code
_entity_poly.pdbx_strand_id
1 'polypeptide(L)' 'FALLFASSYFSTITPQGGSQNVIFVGAGYLTQGELYRLGAITTAFNLLVFLVVGTPWILFVTR' A
#
# COMPACT_ATOMS: atom_id res chain seq x y z
N PHE A 1 -7.84 -0.59 -15.76
CA PHE A 1 -8.42 -0.69 -14.40
C PHE A 1 -7.41 -1.18 -13.35
N ALA A 2 -6.55 -2.16 -13.63
CA ALA A 2 -5.55 -2.68 -12.67
C ALA A 2 -4.54 -1.64 -12.11
N LEU A 3 -4.18 -0.62 -12.91
CA LEU A 3 -3.29 0.47 -12.48
C LEU A 3 -3.87 1.36 -11.35
N LEU A 4 -5.20 1.50 -11.26
CA LEU A 4 -5.84 2.31 -10.22
C LEU A 4 -5.71 1.62 -8.84
N PHE A 5 -5.83 0.29 -8.81
CA PHE A 5 -5.61 -0.52 -7.61
C PHE A 5 -4.16 -0.44 -7.15
N ALA A 6 -3.20 -0.48 -8.07
CA ALA A 6 -1.78 -0.32 -7.75
C ALA A 6 -1.52 1.00 -7.00
N SER A 7 -2.04 2.14 -7.48
CA SER A 7 -1.87 3.43 -6.79
C SER A 7 -2.40 3.44 -5.35
N SER A 8 -3.53 2.78 -5.07
CA SER A 8 -4.06 2.69 -3.70
C SER A 8 -3.26 1.73 -2.81
N TYR A 9 -2.71 0.63 -3.36
CA TYR A 9 -1.91 -0.32 -2.58
C TYR A 9 -0.50 0.17 -2.23
N PHE A 10 0.08 1.04 -3.06
CA PHE A 10 1.41 1.64 -2.84
C PHE A 10 1.37 2.98 -2.09
N SER A 11 0.17 3.51 -1.81
CA SER A 11 -0.06 4.75 -1.07
C SER A 11 0.48 4.72 0.37
N THR A 12 0.72 3.55 0.94
CA THR A 12 1.26 3.38 2.30
C THR A 12 2.78 3.57 2.43
N ILE A 13 3.54 3.68 1.34
CA ILE A 13 5.03 3.76 1.39
C ILE A 13 5.54 5.01 2.11
N THR A 14 4.84 6.13 1.99
CA THR A 14 5.29 7.42 2.56
C THR A 14 4.20 8.09 3.39
N PRO A 15 4.56 8.99 4.32
CA PRO A 15 3.58 9.81 5.01
C PRO A 15 2.70 10.60 4.04
N GLN A 16 3.27 11.12 2.94
CA GLN A 16 2.49 11.85 1.93
C GLN A 16 1.71 10.95 0.96
N GLY A 17 1.96 9.64 0.99
CA GLY A 17 1.33 8.70 0.07
C GLY A 17 -0.18 8.54 0.31
N GLY A 18 -0.65 8.83 1.52
CA GLY A 18 -2.07 8.87 1.87
C GLY A 18 -2.35 9.90 2.98
N SER A 19 -3.45 10.66 2.87
CA SER A 19 -3.82 11.70 3.84
C SER A 19 -3.94 11.17 5.27
N GLN A 20 -4.30 9.90 5.41
CA GLN A 20 -4.40 9.15 6.65
C GLN A 20 -3.06 9.13 7.41
N ASN A 21 -1.96 8.86 6.70
CA ASN A 21 -0.63 8.71 7.29
C ASN A 21 -0.11 10.04 7.87
N VAL A 22 -0.41 11.16 7.19
CA VAL A 22 -0.08 12.51 7.69
C VAL A 22 -0.82 12.82 8.99
N ILE A 23 -2.08 12.41 9.12
CA ILE A 23 -2.86 12.62 10.34
C ILE A 23 -2.29 11.82 11.52
N PHE A 24 -1.89 10.56 11.30
CA PHE A 24 -1.28 9.74 12.36
C PHE A 24 0.06 10.28 12.86
N VAL A 25 0.91 10.79 11.95
CA VAL A 25 2.19 11.42 12.32
C VAL A 25 1.96 12.78 12.98
N GLY A 26 1.05 13.59 12.43
CA GLY A 26 0.72 14.92 12.96
C GLY A 26 0.04 14.87 14.34
N ALA A 27 -0.69 13.80 14.65
CA ALA A 27 -1.31 13.56 15.95
C ALA A 27 -0.38 12.93 16.99
N GLY A 28 0.86 12.59 16.63
CA GLY A 28 1.86 12.03 17.54
C GLY A 28 1.65 10.55 17.92
N TYR A 29 0.73 9.84 17.24
CA TYR A 29 0.48 8.42 17.48
C TYR A 29 1.59 7.51 16.93
N LEU A 30 2.30 7.95 15.90
CA LEU A 30 3.38 7.20 15.25
C LEU A 30 4.51 8.16 14.88
N THR A 31 5.76 7.78 15.17
CA THR A 31 6.90 8.54 14.69
C THR A 31 7.08 8.34 13.18
N GLN A 32 7.69 9.32 12.50
CA GLN A 32 7.91 9.25 11.05
C GLN A 32 8.71 8.00 10.64
N GLY A 33 9.71 7.60 11.44
CA GLY A 33 10.52 6.41 11.18
C GLY A 33 9.75 5.10 11.32
N GLU A 34 8.88 4.99 12.32
CA GLU A 34 7.99 3.82 12.48
C GLU A 34 7.01 3.71 11.33
N LEU A 35 6.45 4.84 10.89
CA LEU A 35 5.54 4.89 9.76
C LEU A 35 6.21 4.43 8.45
N TYR A 36 7.45 4.83 8.18
CA TYR A 36 8.20 4.35 7.01
C TYR A 36 8.46 2.84 7.07
N ARG A 37 8.80 2.32 8.24
CA ARG A 37 9.12 0.89 8.42
C ARG A 37 7.86 0.03 8.29
N LEU A 38 6.75 0.45 8.91
CA LEU A 38 5.45 -0.22 8.80
C LEU A 38 4.84 -0.07 7.40
N GLY A 39 5.00 1.11 6.78
CA GLY A 39 4.58 1.39 5.41
C GLY A 39 5.28 0.46 4.42
N ALA A 40 6.60 0.32 4.51
CA ALA A 40 7.39 -0.58 3.67
C ALA A 40 6.95 -2.05 3.80
N ILE A 41 6.72 -2.54 5.03
CA ILE A 41 6.25 -3.91 5.27
C ILE A 41 4.86 -4.12 4.65
N THR A 42 3.94 -3.18 4.90
CA THR A 42 2.56 -3.26 4.41
C THR A 42 2.52 -3.22 2.88
N THR A 43 3.36 -2.39 2.27
CA THR A 43 3.51 -2.34 0.82
C THR A 43 4.06 -3.62 0.25
N ALA A 44 5.12 -4.19 0.82
CA ALA A 44 5.69 -5.45 0.34
C ALA A 44 4.67 -6.60 0.44
N PHE A 45 3.89 -6.63 1.51
CA PHE A 45 2.78 -7.58 1.67
C PHE A 45 1.72 -7.40 0.58
N ASN A 46 1.23 -6.18 0.36
CA ASN A 46 0.24 -5.91 -0.68
C ASN A 46 0.77 -6.22 -2.09
N LEU A 47 2.04 -5.93 -2.37
CA LEU A 47 2.70 -6.30 -3.62
C LEU A 47 2.68 -7.81 -3.83
N LEU A 48 3.02 -8.59 -2.80
CA LEU A 48 2.98 -10.05 -2.85
C LEU A 48 1.56 -10.56 -3.10
N VAL A 49 0.56 -10.03 -2.39
CA VAL A 49 -0.84 -10.41 -2.60
C VAL A 49 -1.29 -10.08 -4.02
N PHE A 50 -0.92 -8.91 -4.54
CA PHE A 50 -1.26 -8.52 -5.92
C PHE A 50 -0.61 -9.44 -6.96
N LEU A 51 0.65 -9.80 -6.79
CA LEU A 51 1.35 -10.69 -7.71
C LEU A 51 0.85 -12.14 -7.62
N VAL A 52 0.63 -12.65 -6.42
CA VAL A 52 0.29 -14.07 -6.19
C VAL A 52 -1.20 -14.34 -6.39
N VAL A 53 -2.09 -13.42 -5.99
CA VAL A 53 -3.54 -13.61 -6.07
C VAL A 53 -4.14 -12.77 -7.20
N GLY A 54 -3.75 -11.49 -7.28
CA GLY A 54 -4.29 -10.57 -8.27
C GLY A 54 -3.95 -10.95 -9.72
N THR A 55 -2.71 -11.35 -9.98
CA THR A 55 -2.26 -11.72 -11.33
C THR A 55 -2.97 -12.96 -11.88
N PRO A 56 -3.04 -14.11 -11.18
CA PRO A 56 -3.80 -15.26 -11.68
C PRO A 56 -5.30 -14.98 -11.74
N TRP A 57 -5.86 -14.20 -10.81
CA TRP A 57 -7.28 -13.82 -10.86
C TRP A 57 -7.62 -13.00 -12.10
N ILE A 58 -6.82 -11.98 -12.43
CA ILE A 58 -7.03 -11.18 -13.64
C ILE A 58 -6.91 -12.07 -14.87
N LEU A 59 -5.85 -12.88 -14.98
CA LEU A 59 -5.66 -13.80 -16.12
C LEU A 59 -6.78 -14.84 -16.26
N PHE A 60 -7.44 -15.21 -15.16
CA PHE A 60 -8.60 -16.09 -15.18
C PHE A 60 -9.87 -15.38 -15.65
N VAL A 61 -10.12 -14.15 -15.19
CA VAL A 61 -11.33 -13.37 -15.54
C VAL A 61 -11.26 -12.73 -16.94
N THR A 62 -10.06 -12.50 -17.49
CA THR A 62 -9.90 -11.97 -18.87
C THR A 62 -9.89 -13.03 -19.97
N ARG A 63 -10.03 -14.31 -19.62
CA ARG A 63 -10.32 -15.39 -20.57
C ARG A 63 -11.82 -15.57 -20.72
#